data_AF-A0A8J5HXD4-F1
#
_entry.id   AF-A0A8J5HXD4-F1
#
_cell.length_a   1.000
_cell.length_b   1.000
_cell.length_c   1.000
_cell.angle_alpha   90.00
_cell.angle_beta   90.00
_cell.angle_gamma   90.00
#
_symmetry.space_group_name_H-M   'P 1'
#
loop_
_entity.id
_entity.type
_entity.pdbx_description
1 polymer ?
#
loop_
_entity_poly.entity_id
_entity_poly.type
_entity_poly.pdbx_seq_one_letter_code
_entity_poly.pdbx_strand_id
1 'polypeptide(L)'
;MEKGRSVHPDCINASNPYHECVEYCFQRIAESNSRAEEDETNDSSKEPEERIVHPDCINASNPYHECSDHCFKRIADLKAQIERNESDKQTVVSVEEERANQVEQNDDNVDSESGQPHLTEKQKKLFELRLKMNEARKANQMAMVAEKKKMEAPTETRGISKQKWLDERKKKIGKLLDSNGLDMSKAYMLDTQEKAEAKYKKWEKDPAPHGWDVFNQKTLYNAHKKRTQNIQCDMEAYNKAKEEDPEFYREASSLQYGKMTKTPEENIDRMVKELQDRDAKRKSFSRRRKFHEEKDIDSINDRNEHFNKKIERAFGKYTLEIKNNLERGTALPD
;
A
#
# COMPACT_ATOMS: atom_id res chain seq x y z
N MET A 1 -6.91 -45.76 35.98
CA MET A 1 -8.10 -44.89 36.03
C MET A 1 -7.64 -43.52 36.50
N GLU A 2 -7.19 -42.67 35.56
CA GLU A 2 -6.83 -41.28 35.86
C GLU A 2 -8.12 -40.48 36.07
N LYS A 3 -8.29 -39.95 37.28
CA LYS A 3 -9.41 -39.06 37.62
C LYS A 3 -9.21 -37.75 36.85
N GLY A 4 -10.20 -37.40 36.04
CA GLY A 4 -10.20 -36.18 35.22
C GLY A 4 -10.00 -34.93 36.06
N ARG A 5 -9.29 -33.95 35.49
CA ARG A 5 -8.99 -32.65 36.10
C ARG A 5 -10.29 -31.89 36.41
N SER A 6 -10.53 -31.57 37.67
CA SER A 6 -11.67 -30.75 38.15
C SER A 6 -11.37 -29.23 38.17
N VAL A 7 -10.49 -28.75 37.28
CA VAL A 7 -10.04 -27.34 37.28
C VAL A 7 -10.42 -26.68 35.97
N HIS A 8 -11.11 -25.54 36.08
CA HIS A 8 -11.51 -24.73 34.95
C HIS A 8 -10.27 -24.06 34.31
N PRO A 9 -10.12 -24.08 32.97
CA PRO A 9 -8.95 -23.53 32.28
C PRO A 9 -8.70 -22.04 32.56
N ASP A 10 -9.77 -21.27 32.75
CA ASP A 10 -9.69 -19.83 33.06
C ASP A 10 -9.58 -19.51 34.56
N CYS A 11 -9.40 -20.52 35.41
CA CYS A 11 -9.21 -20.29 36.84
C CYS A 11 -7.83 -19.68 37.12
N ILE A 12 -7.78 -18.65 37.96
CA ILE A 12 -6.52 -18.01 38.39
C ILE A 12 -5.52 -18.99 39.02
N ASN A 13 -6.01 -20.10 39.57
CA ASN A 13 -5.22 -21.14 40.21
C ASN A 13 -5.01 -22.38 39.31
N ALA A 14 -5.32 -22.29 38.01
CA ALA A 14 -5.21 -23.40 37.05
C ALA A 14 -3.78 -23.94 36.90
N SER A 15 -2.76 -23.15 37.26
CA SER A 15 -1.36 -23.56 37.26
C SER A 15 -0.98 -24.48 38.43
N ASN A 16 -1.82 -24.62 39.45
CA ASN A 16 -1.55 -25.50 40.58
C ASN A 16 -2.13 -26.92 40.35
N PRO A 17 -1.29 -27.97 40.24
CA PRO A 17 -1.73 -29.34 39.94
C PRO A 17 -2.66 -29.98 40.98
N TYR A 18 -2.72 -29.45 42.20
CA TYR A 18 -3.56 -29.95 43.29
C TYR A 18 -4.78 -29.07 43.58
N HIS A 19 -4.97 -28.00 42.80
CA HIS A 19 -6.15 -27.17 42.95
C HIS A 19 -7.39 -27.90 42.42
N GLU A 20 -8.52 -27.69 43.07
CA GLU A 20 -9.84 -28.09 42.58
C GLU A 20 -10.72 -26.83 42.65
N CYS A 21 -11.38 -26.49 41.55
CA CYS A 21 -12.19 -25.27 41.50
C CYS A 21 -13.38 -25.40 42.45
N VAL A 22 -13.49 -24.45 43.38
CA VAL A 22 -14.64 -24.29 44.28
C VAL A 22 -15.53 -23.14 43.79
N GLU A 23 -16.74 -22.99 44.32
CA GLU A 23 -17.75 -22.00 43.86
C GLU A 23 -17.19 -20.57 43.71
N TYR A 24 -16.27 -20.16 44.58
CA TYR A 24 -15.58 -18.87 44.50
C TYR A 24 -14.80 -18.68 43.17
N CYS A 25 -14.15 -19.74 42.68
CA CYS A 25 -13.43 -19.70 41.40
C CYS A 25 -14.40 -19.48 40.24
N PHE A 26 -15.58 -20.12 40.27
CA PHE A 26 -16.59 -19.98 39.23
C PHE A 26 -17.27 -18.59 39.26
N GLN A 27 -17.51 -18.03 40.44
CA GLN A 27 -18.01 -16.65 40.57
C GLN A 27 -17.01 -15.63 40.00
N ARG A 28 -15.72 -15.78 40.29
CA ARG A 28 -14.70 -14.87 39.72
C ARG A 28 -14.53 -14.99 38.22
N ILE A 29 -14.69 -16.19 37.65
CA ILE A 29 -14.67 -16.41 36.20
C ILE A 29 -15.90 -15.76 35.55
N ALA A 30 -17.07 -15.87 36.19
CA ALA A 30 -18.29 -15.19 35.71
C ALA A 30 -18.15 -13.66 35.76
N GLU A 31 -17.59 -13.11 36.85
CA GLU A 31 -17.32 -11.67 36.99
C GLU A 31 -16.26 -11.15 36.01
N SER A 32 -15.25 -11.95 35.66
CA SER A 32 -14.27 -11.56 34.66
C SER A 32 -14.84 -11.58 33.25
N ASN A 33 -15.72 -12.55 32.95
CA ASN A 33 -16.40 -12.62 31.65
C ASN A 33 -17.45 -11.52 31.50
N SER A 34 -18.20 -11.19 32.55
CA SER A 34 -19.14 -10.06 32.51
C SER A 34 -18.42 -8.73 32.33
N ARG A 35 -17.24 -8.55 32.94
CA ARG A 35 -16.38 -7.38 32.71
C ARG A 35 -15.82 -7.33 31.28
N ALA A 36 -15.47 -8.48 30.70
CA ALA A 36 -15.05 -8.53 29.30
C ALA A 36 -16.21 -8.18 28.34
N GLU A 37 -17.45 -8.58 28.66
CA GLU A 37 -18.65 -8.18 27.92
C GLU A 37 -19.00 -6.68 28.11
N GLU A 38 -18.77 -6.12 29.30
CA GLU A 38 -18.92 -4.69 29.58
C GLU A 38 -17.84 -3.82 28.89
N ASP A 39 -16.61 -4.31 28.76
CA ASP A 39 -15.53 -3.63 28.01
C ASP A 39 -15.77 -3.71 26.48
N GLU A 40 -16.29 -4.83 25.95
CA GLU A 40 -16.67 -4.97 24.53
C GLU A 40 -17.86 -4.06 24.15
N THR A 41 -18.77 -3.76 25.08
CA THR A 41 -19.92 -2.88 24.87
C THR A 41 -19.61 -1.39 25.09
N ASN A 42 -18.65 -1.05 25.95
CA ASN A 42 -18.16 0.33 26.13
C ASN A 42 -17.14 0.78 25.07
N ASP A 43 -16.42 -0.14 24.41
CA ASP A 43 -15.53 0.20 23.28
C ASP A 43 -16.28 0.31 21.94
N SER A 44 -17.55 -0.14 21.89
CA SER A 44 -18.41 -0.08 20.69
C SER A 44 -19.44 1.07 20.71
N SER A 45 -19.39 1.98 21.68
CA SER A 45 -20.34 3.11 21.79
C SER A 45 -19.70 4.50 21.94
N LYS A 46 -18.39 4.63 21.70
CA LYS A 46 -17.78 5.92 21.33
C LYS A 46 -17.43 5.92 19.86
N GLU A 47 -18.37 6.38 19.03
CA GLU A 47 -17.97 7.02 17.78
C GLU A 47 -16.93 8.11 18.11
N PRO A 48 -15.86 8.27 17.31
CA PRO A 48 -14.96 9.39 17.51
C PRO A 48 -15.77 10.65 17.26
N GLU A 49 -16.05 11.43 18.32
CA GLU A 49 -16.61 12.77 18.18
C GLU A 49 -15.83 13.48 17.07
N GLU A 50 -16.57 13.79 16.02
CA GLU A 50 -16.06 14.34 14.79
C GLU A 50 -15.20 15.56 15.10
N ARG A 51 -14.15 15.77 14.29
CA ARG A 51 -13.34 16.99 14.33
C ARG A 51 -14.27 18.22 14.38
N ILE A 52 -14.34 18.86 15.55
CA ILE A 52 -15.20 20.01 15.86
C ILE A 52 -14.77 21.28 15.06
N VAL A 53 -13.72 21.17 14.24
CA VAL A 53 -13.19 22.26 13.41
C VAL A 53 -13.19 21.86 11.96
N HIS A 54 -13.88 22.66 11.14
CA HIS A 54 -13.90 22.47 9.70
C HIS A 54 -12.46 22.60 9.14
N PRO A 55 -11.99 21.69 8.26
CA PRO A 55 -10.61 21.69 7.73
C PRO A 55 -10.21 23.01 7.07
N ASP A 56 -11.17 23.69 6.43
CA ASP A 56 -10.96 24.98 5.76
C ASP A 56 -11.17 26.20 6.68
N CYS A 57 -11.33 25.98 8.00
CA CYS A 57 -11.40 27.08 8.95
C CYS A 57 -10.03 27.75 9.09
N ILE A 58 -10.01 29.08 9.07
CA ILE A 58 -8.76 29.86 9.24
C ILE A 58 -8.06 29.58 10.58
N ASN A 59 -8.81 29.10 11.58
CA ASN A 59 -8.32 28.76 12.91
C ASN A 59 -8.10 27.24 13.09
N ALA A 60 -8.15 26.45 12.02
CA ALA A 60 -7.96 24.99 12.05
C ALA A 60 -6.58 24.56 12.56
N SER A 61 -5.60 25.46 12.58
CA SER A 61 -4.26 25.21 13.12
C SER A 61 -4.21 25.23 14.65
N ASN A 62 -5.26 25.71 15.33
CA ASN A 62 -5.33 25.73 16.79
C ASN A 62 -6.06 24.48 17.32
N PRO A 63 -5.39 23.56 18.05
CA PRO A 63 -5.98 22.33 18.58
C PRO A 63 -7.15 22.52 19.54
N TYR A 64 -7.34 23.72 20.09
CA TYR A 64 -8.42 24.05 21.03
C TYR A 64 -9.54 24.90 20.42
N HIS A 65 -9.49 25.17 19.11
CA HIS A 65 -10.56 25.90 18.44
C HIS A 65 -11.78 24.99 18.24
N GLU A 66 -12.96 25.58 18.25
CA GLU A 66 -14.25 24.96 17.91
C GLU A 66 -14.95 25.92 16.96
N CYS A 67 -15.39 25.41 15.80
CA CYS A 67 -16.00 26.26 14.77
C CYS A 67 -17.38 26.75 15.22
N SER A 68 -17.56 28.06 15.33
CA SER A 68 -18.87 28.69 15.53
C SER A 68 -19.61 28.93 14.22
N ASP A 69 -20.92 29.25 14.28
CA ASP A 69 -21.76 29.59 13.11
C ASP A 69 -21.16 30.66 12.18
N HIS A 70 -20.37 31.58 12.74
CA HIS A 70 -19.65 32.60 11.97
C HIS A 70 -18.53 31.98 11.11
N CYS A 71 -17.84 30.96 11.62
CA CYS A 71 -16.81 30.23 10.86
C CYS A 71 -17.45 29.50 9.68
N PHE A 72 -18.59 28.83 9.90
CA PHE A 72 -19.32 28.13 8.84
C PHE A 72 -19.86 29.06 7.76
N LYS A 73 -20.41 30.23 8.13
CA LYS A 73 -20.84 31.25 7.15
C LYS A 73 -19.68 31.77 6.29
N ARG A 74 -18.53 32.07 6.91
CA ARG A 74 -17.33 32.50 6.15
C ARG A 74 -16.82 31.43 5.19
N ILE A 75 -16.85 30.17 5.59
CA ILE A 75 -16.42 29.05 4.74
C ILE A 75 -17.38 28.92 3.54
N ALA A 76 -18.69 29.04 3.77
CA ALA A 76 -19.68 29.02 2.69
C ALA A 76 -19.52 30.21 1.73
N ASP A 77 -19.27 31.43 2.25
CA ASP A 77 -19.06 32.62 1.43
C ASP A 77 -17.78 32.53 0.58
N LEU A 78 -16.69 32.00 1.15
CA LEU A 78 -15.45 31.75 0.43
C LEU A 78 -15.62 30.69 -0.65
N LYS A 79 -16.35 29.61 -0.35
CA LYS A 79 -16.65 28.57 -1.34
C LYS A 79 -17.51 29.11 -2.48
N ALA A 80 -18.53 29.91 -2.19
CA ALA A 80 -19.36 30.58 -3.20
C ALA A 80 -18.58 31.63 -4.01
N GLN A 81 -17.53 32.25 -3.45
CA GLN A 81 -16.63 33.12 -4.20
C GLN A 81 -15.69 32.32 -5.12
N ILE A 82 -15.19 31.17 -4.67
CA ILE A 82 -14.36 30.27 -5.49
C ILE A 82 -15.19 29.72 -6.65
N GLU A 83 -16.42 29.27 -6.41
CA GLU A 83 -17.34 28.80 -7.45
C GLU A 83 -17.68 29.91 -8.45
N ARG A 84 -17.88 31.16 -7.99
CA ARG A 84 -18.05 32.32 -8.89
C ARG A 84 -16.80 32.64 -9.70
N ASN A 85 -15.62 32.57 -9.10
CA ASN A 85 -14.36 32.79 -9.81
C ASN A 85 -14.04 31.65 -10.78
N GLU A 86 -14.48 30.42 -10.50
CA GLU A 86 -14.40 29.27 -11.42
C GLU A 86 -15.41 29.39 -12.56
N SER A 87 -16.64 29.87 -12.29
CA SER A 87 -17.61 30.17 -13.34
C SER A 87 -17.16 31.36 -14.19
N ASP A 88 -16.53 32.37 -13.61
CA ASP A 88 -15.97 33.50 -14.35
C ASP A 88 -14.76 33.06 -15.20
N LYS A 89 -13.93 32.13 -14.72
CA LYS A 89 -12.88 31.49 -15.53
C LYS A 89 -13.46 30.63 -16.65
N GLN A 90 -14.54 29.90 -16.41
CA GLN A 90 -15.26 29.14 -17.44
C GLN A 90 -15.92 30.06 -18.47
N THR A 91 -16.47 31.22 -18.08
CA THR A 91 -17.04 32.18 -19.03
C THR A 91 -15.98 32.86 -19.89
N VAL A 92 -14.77 33.14 -19.39
CA VAL A 92 -13.69 33.66 -20.26
C VAL A 92 -13.24 32.61 -21.29
N VAL A 93 -13.20 31.33 -20.91
CA VAL A 93 -12.87 30.22 -21.84
C VAL A 93 -14.01 29.98 -22.83
N SER A 94 -15.28 30.09 -22.41
CA SER A 94 -16.44 29.99 -23.29
C SER A 94 -16.56 31.17 -24.26
N VAL A 95 -16.19 32.39 -23.86
CA VAL A 95 -16.20 33.58 -24.73
C VAL A 95 -15.07 33.52 -25.78
N GLU A 96 -13.94 32.89 -25.46
CA GLU A 96 -12.87 32.60 -26.43
C GLU A 96 -13.26 31.44 -27.39
N GLU A 97 -14.00 30.43 -26.93
CA GLU A 97 -14.56 29.36 -27.79
C GLU A 97 -15.74 29.84 -28.67
N GLU A 98 -16.62 30.73 -28.19
CA GLU A 98 -17.73 31.28 -28.98
C GLU A 98 -17.25 32.24 -30.07
N ARG A 99 -16.15 32.97 -29.84
CA ARG A 99 -15.55 33.85 -30.86
C ARG A 99 -14.86 33.07 -31.97
N ALA A 100 -14.44 31.83 -31.70
CA ALA A 100 -13.94 30.90 -32.72
C ALA A 100 -15.08 30.18 -33.48
N ASN A 101 -16.22 29.91 -32.83
CA ASN A 101 -17.38 29.27 -33.46
C ASN A 101 -18.25 30.21 -34.33
N GLN A 102 -18.23 31.53 -34.11
CA GLN A 102 -18.96 32.49 -34.96
C GLN A 102 -18.36 32.68 -36.37
N VAL A 103 -17.13 32.20 -36.61
CA VAL A 103 -16.49 32.27 -37.94
C VAL A 103 -16.81 31.04 -38.80
N GLU A 104 -17.24 29.92 -38.20
CA GLU A 104 -17.58 28.69 -38.95
C GLU A 104 -19.10 28.49 -39.15
N GLN A 105 -19.98 29.27 -38.51
CA GLN A 105 -21.45 29.12 -38.60
C GLN A 105 -22.14 29.97 -39.69
N ASN A 106 -21.40 30.64 -40.58
CA ASN A 106 -21.99 31.45 -41.66
C ASN A 106 -22.01 30.78 -43.05
N ASP A 107 -21.68 29.49 -43.17
CA ASP A 107 -21.68 28.80 -44.48
C ASP A 107 -22.46 27.46 -44.53
N ASP A 108 -23.15 27.07 -43.45
CA ASP A 108 -23.93 25.81 -43.39
C ASP A 108 -25.42 26.08 -43.12
N ASN A 109 -26.04 26.96 -43.92
CA ASN A 109 -27.48 26.99 -44.07
C ASN A 109 -27.87 26.43 -45.44
N VAL A 110 -27.93 25.10 -45.54
CA VAL A 110 -28.71 24.41 -46.57
C VAL A 110 -29.63 23.41 -45.87
N ASP A 111 -30.88 23.83 -45.82
CA ASP A 111 -32.11 23.13 -45.52
C ASP A 111 -32.05 21.60 -45.76
N SER A 112 -32.42 20.83 -44.73
CA SER A 112 -32.61 19.38 -44.82
C SER A 112 -34.11 19.11 -44.83
N GLU A 113 -34.73 19.30 -45.99
CA GLU A 113 -36.07 18.79 -46.25
C GLU A 113 -36.19 18.30 -47.70
N SER A 114 -36.72 17.09 -47.86
CA SER A 114 -37.19 16.46 -49.10
C SER A 114 -36.18 15.78 -50.06
N GLY A 115 -36.39 14.46 -50.21
CA GLY A 115 -36.31 13.67 -51.44
C GLY A 115 -35.18 13.97 -52.42
N GLN A 116 -34.12 13.15 -52.38
CA GLN A 116 -33.00 13.10 -53.32
C GLN A 116 -33.44 13.09 -54.80
N PRO A 117 -33.25 14.19 -55.58
CA PRO A 117 -33.40 14.18 -57.02
C PRO A 117 -32.03 14.43 -57.66
N HIS A 118 -31.48 13.39 -58.30
CA HIS A 118 -30.41 13.47 -59.32
C HIS A 118 -29.42 14.65 -59.24
N LEU A 119 -28.63 14.74 -58.15
CA LEU A 119 -27.45 15.61 -58.07
C LEU A 119 -26.51 15.28 -59.26
N THR A 120 -26.15 16.28 -60.05
CA THR A 120 -25.23 16.10 -61.19
C THR A 120 -23.89 15.57 -60.67
N GLU A 121 -23.15 14.76 -61.44
CA GLU A 121 -21.87 14.15 -60.99
C GLU A 121 -20.89 15.19 -60.41
N LYS A 122 -20.90 16.40 -60.96
CA LYS A 122 -20.11 17.53 -60.50
C LYS A 122 -20.50 18.01 -59.09
N GLN A 123 -21.79 18.00 -58.74
CA GLN A 123 -22.28 18.40 -57.42
C GLN A 123 -21.98 17.34 -56.36
N LYS A 124 -22.09 16.04 -56.71
CA LYS A 124 -21.68 14.94 -55.82
C LYS A 124 -20.19 15.01 -55.51
N LYS A 125 -19.36 15.27 -56.53
CA LYS A 125 -17.92 15.43 -56.35
C LYS A 125 -17.57 16.65 -55.49
N LEU A 126 -18.34 17.74 -55.60
CA LEU A 126 -18.16 18.93 -54.77
C LEU A 126 -18.55 18.68 -53.30
N PHE A 127 -19.62 17.94 -53.05
CA PHE A 127 -20.04 17.53 -51.71
C PHE A 127 -19.00 16.61 -51.05
N GLU A 128 -18.48 15.64 -51.81
CA GLU A 128 -17.41 14.75 -51.34
C GLU A 128 -16.12 15.53 -51.03
N LEU A 129 -15.78 16.54 -51.82
CA LEU A 129 -14.65 17.45 -51.57
C LEU A 129 -14.86 18.27 -50.29
N ARG A 130 -16.08 18.78 -50.05
CA ARG A 130 -16.43 19.51 -48.81
C ARG A 130 -16.35 18.59 -47.59
N LEU A 131 -16.86 17.36 -47.70
CA LEU A 131 -16.76 16.37 -46.63
C LEU A 131 -15.29 16.06 -46.29
N LYS A 132 -14.45 15.85 -47.32
CA LYS A 132 -13.00 15.66 -47.15
C LYS A 132 -12.28 16.87 -46.54
N MET A 133 -12.69 18.10 -46.87
CA MET A 133 -12.14 19.29 -46.22
C MET A 133 -12.53 19.37 -44.75
N ASN A 134 -13.78 19.05 -44.41
CA ASN A 134 -14.26 19.04 -43.02
C ASN A 134 -13.56 17.95 -42.19
N GLU A 135 -13.37 16.77 -42.76
CA GLU A 135 -12.56 15.71 -42.17
C GLU A 135 -11.11 16.15 -41.94
N ALA A 136 -10.49 16.83 -42.89
CA ALA A 136 -9.13 17.35 -42.76
C ALA A 136 -9.02 18.42 -41.66
N ARG A 137 -9.99 19.35 -41.57
CA ARG A 137 -10.04 20.35 -40.49
C ARG A 137 -10.15 19.69 -39.12
N LYS A 138 -11.06 18.71 -38.99
CA LYS A 138 -11.26 17.96 -37.74
C LYS A 138 -10.00 17.15 -37.36
N ALA A 139 -9.36 16.50 -38.32
CA ALA A 139 -8.12 15.78 -38.10
C ALA A 139 -6.99 16.71 -37.63
N ASN A 140 -6.86 17.88 -38.23
CA ASN A 140 -5.86 18.89 -37.82
C ASN A 140 -6.14 19.45 -36.42
N GLN A 141 -7.41 19.74 -36.10
CA GLN A 141 -7.80 20.18 -34.77
C GLN A 141 -7.53 19.09 -33.71
N MET A 142 -7.88 17.83 -34.01
CA MET A 142 -7.58 16.69 -33.13
C MET A 142 -6.08 16.51 -32.92
N ALA A 143 -5.26 16.65 -33.98
CA ALA A 143 -3.81 16.57 -33.88
C ALA A 143 -3.23 17.71 -33.03
N MET A 144 -3.72 18.93 -33.20
CA MET A 144 -3.31 20.09 -32.41
C MET A 144 -3.66 19.92 -30.92
N VAL A 145 -4.85 19.42 -30.61
CA VAL A 145 -5.26 19.10 -29.23
C VAL A 145 -4.43 17.96 -28.65
N ALA A 146 -4.07 16.94 -29.44
CA ALA A 146 -3.21 15.85 -28.99
C ALA A 146 -1.78 16.33 -28.67
N GLU A 147 -1.21 17.20 -29.51
CA GLU A 147 0.10 17.82 -29.26
C GLU A 147 0.05 18.75 -28.03
N LYS A 148 -1.00 19.56 -27.89
CA LYS A 148 -1.23 20.38 -26.69
C LYS A 148 -1.32 19.50 -25.43
N LYS A 149 -2.05 18.38 -25.47
CA LYS A 149 -2.13 17.42 -24.35
C LYS A 149 -0.81 16.74 -24.03
N LYS A 150 0.07 16.51 -25.01
CA LYS A 150 1.43 16.00 -24.76
C LYS A 150 2.32 17.06 -24.09
N MET A 151 2.18 18.32 -24.48
CA MET A 151 2.93 19.44 -23.89
C MET A 151 2.40 19.83 -22.50
N GLU A 152 1.09 19.75 -22.28
CA GLU A 152 0.42 20.05 -21.01
C GLU A 152 0.35 18.84 -20.06
N ALA A 153 0.81 17.66 -20.47
CA ALA A 153 0.84 16.48 -19.60
C ALA A 153 1.59 16.84 -18.30
N PRO A 154 0.89 16.93 -17.15
CA PRO A 154 1.53 17.35 -15.92
C PRO A 154 2.65 16.35 -15.61
N THR A 155 3.83 16.85 -15.26
CA THR A 155 4.89 16.00 -14.71
C THR A 155 4.32 15.29 -13.49
N GLU A 156 3.93 14.01 -13.62
CA GLU A 156 3.34 13.30 -12.49
C GLU A 156 4.38 13.22 -11.39
N THR A 157 4.18 14.00 -10.33
CA THR A 157 5.01 13.90 -9.15
C THR A 157 4.88 12.49 -8.59
N ARG A 158 6.03 11.92 -8.20
CA ARG A 158 6.19 10.53 -7.79
C ARG A 158 5.15 10.16 -6.71
N GLY A 159 4.10 9.44 -7.10
CA GLY A 159 3.04 8.98 -6.17
C GLY A 159 1.61 9.09 -6.70
N ILE A 160 1.35 9.99 -7.65
CA ILE A 160 -0.01 10.21 -8.22
C ILE A 160 -0.51 8.97 -8.97
N SER A 161 0.37 8.27 -9.70
CA SER A 161 0.04 7.01 -10.39
C SER A 161 -0.53 5.93 -9.45
N LYS A 162 -0.03 5.84 -8.21
CA LYS A 162 -0.54 4.88 -7.22
C LYS A 162 -1.93 5.26 -6.70
N GLN A 163 -2.18 6.56 -6.49
CA GLN A 163 -3.50 7.05 -6.09
C GLN A 163 -4.52 6.85 -7.20
N LYS A 164 -4.19 7.23 -8.44
CA LYS A 164 -5.04 6.98 -9.62
C LYS A 164 -5.34 5.50 -9.79
N TRP A 165 -4.35 4.62 -9.62
CA TRP A 165 -4.55 3.17 -9.67
C TRP A 165 -5.49 2.67 -8.57
N LEU A 166 -5.37 3.19 -7.34
CA LEU A 166 -6.27 2.85 -6.23
C LEU A 166 -7.69 3.35 -6.49
N ASP A 167 -7.86 4.55 -7.03
CA ASP A 167 -9.17 5.15 -7.31
C ASP A 167 -9.85 4.47 -8.50
N GLU A 168 -9.11 4.14 -9.57
CA GLU A 168 -9.62 3.32 -10.66
C GLU A 168 -10.00 1.92 -10.20
N ARG A 169 -9.22 1.32 -9.30
CA ARG A 169 -9.54 0.04 -8.68
C ARG A 169 -10.79 0.13 -7.82
N LYS A 170 -10.95 1.18 -7.02
CA LYS A 170 -12.17 1.45 -6.23
C LYS A 170 -13.38 1.66 -7.13
N LYS A 171 -13.25 2.40 -8.24
CA LYS A 171 -14.34 2.60 -9.21
C LYS A 171 -14.74 1.29 -9.91
N LYS A 172 -13.80 0.42 -10.24
CA LYS A 172 -14.09 -0.90 -10.83
C LYS A 172 -14.77 -1.82 -9.83
N ILE A 173 -14.31 -1.82 -8.58
CA ILE A 173 -14.93 -2.58 -7.49
C ILE A 173 -16.34 -2.04 -7.20
N GLY A 174 -16.50 -0.71 -7.08
CA GLY A 174 -17.79 -0.04 -6.91
C GLY A 174 -18.78 -0.40 -8.01
N LYS A 175 -18.41 -0.29 -9.29
CA LYS A 175 -19.29 -0.70 -10.41
C LYS A 175 -19.72 -2.18 -10.33
N LEU A 176 -18.81 -3.08 -9.94
CA LEU A 176 -19.13 -4.49 -9.73
C LEU A 176 -20.10 -4.68 -8.56
N LEU A 177 -19.91 -3.94 -7.48
CA LEU A 177 -20.75 -3.98 -6.30
C LEU A 177 -22.14 -3.39 -6.58
N ASP A 178 -22.21 -2.24 -7.25
CA ASP A 178 -23.44 -1.58 -7.69
C ASP A 178 -24.24 -2.48 -8.62
N SER A 179 -23.57 -3.18 -9.55
CA SER A 179 -24.23 -4.17 -10.43
C SER A 179 -24.79 -5.38 -9.69
N ASN A 180 -24.27 -5.70 -8.50
CA ASN A 180 -24.77 -6.74 -7.62
C ASN A 180 -25.68 -6.20 -6.50
N GLY A 181 -25.92 -4.88 -6.43
CA GLY A 181 -26.72 -4.23 -5.38
C GLY A 181 -26.10 -4.29 -3.98
N LEU A 182 -24.77 -4.43 -3.89
CA LEU A 182 -24.05 -4.58 -2.63
C LEU A 182 -23.27 -3.31 -2.28
N ASP A 183 -23.28 -2.92 -1.00
CA ASP A 183 -22.51 -1.79 -0.49
C ASP A 183 -21.00 -2.11 -0.39
N MET A 184 -20.14 -1.08 -0.44
CA MET A 184 -18.67 -1.18 -0.43
C MET A 184 -18.13 -2.00 0.74
N SER A 185 -18.81 -1.96 1.89
CA SER A 185 -18.51 -2.76 3.07
C SER A 185 -18.61 -4.28 2.83
N LYS A 186 -19.46 -4.72 1.91
CA LYS A 186 -19.74 -6.13 1.59
C LYS A 186 -18.95 -6.65 0.39
N ALA A 187 -17.93 -5.91 -0.08
CA ALA A 187 -17.10 -6.31 -1.23
C ALA A 187 -16.45 -7.69 -1.09
N TYR A 188 -16.18 -8.13 0.14
CA TYR A 188 -15.65 -9.47 0.45
C TYR A 188 -16.58 -10.61 -0.02
N MET A 189 -17.88 -10.36 -0.14
CA MET A 189 -18.86 -11.37 -0.57
C MET A 189 -18.75 -11.76 -2.06
N LEU A 190 -18.02 -10.98 -2.85
CA LEU A 190 -17.74 -11.27 -4.27
C LEU A 190 -16.38 -11.96 -4.48
N ASP A 191 -15.58 -12.16 -3.42
CA ASP A 191 -14.34 -12.92 -3.52
C ASP A 191 -14.65 -14.42 -3.57
N THR A 192 -14.03 -15.13 -4.50
CA THR A 192 -14.05 -16.59 -4.51
C THR A 192 -13.26 -17.14 -3.33
N GLN A 193 -13.61 -18.35 -2.86
CA GLN A 193 -12.89 -19.01 -1.78
C GLN A 193 -11.36 -19.03 -2.01
N GLU A 194 -10.91 -19.37 -3.22
CA GLU A 194 -9.48 -19.35 -3.59
C GLU A 194 -8.83 -17.96 -3.46
N LYS A 195 -9.56 -16.89 -3.81
CA LYS A 195 -9.07 -15.51 -3.69
C LYS A 195 -9.00 -15.08 -2.22
N ALA A 196 -9.97 -15.48 -1.41
CA ALA A 196 -9.96 -15.23 0.03
C ALA A 196 -8.79 -15.98 0.69
N GLU A 197 -8.62 -17.27 0.42
CA GLU A 197 -7.51 -18.09 0.94
C GLU A 197 -6.13 -17.52 0.54
N ALA A 198 -5.96 -17.10 -0.71
CA ALA A 198 -4.71 -16.46 -1.15
C ALA A 198 -4.45 -15.12 -0.45
N LYS A 199 -5.50 -14.35 -0.12
CA LYS A 199 -5.38 -13.10 0.66
C LYS A 199 -4.99 -13.40 2.11
N TYR A 200 -5.69 -14.32 2.77
CA TYR A 200 -5.40 -14.70 4.15
C TYR A 200 -4.01 -15.32 4.29
N LYS A 201 -3.61 -16.23 3.39
CA LYS A 201 -2.25 -16.80 3.38
C LYS A 201 -1.15 -15.77 3.13
N LYS A 202 -1.45 -14.67 2.44
CA LYS A 202 -0.52 -13.55 2.28
C LYS A 202 -0.43 -12.69 3.54
N TRP A 203 -1.48 -12.67 4.35
CA TRP A 203 -1.54 -11.96 5.62
C TRP A 203 -0.90 -12.78 6.75
N GLU A 204 -1.05 -14.09 6.72
CA GLU A 204 -0.30 -15.06 7.52
C GLU A 204 1.16 -15.10 7.06
N LYS A 205 1.94 -14.14 7.55
CA LYS A 205 3.38 -14.17 7.38
C LYS A 205 3.97 -15.05 8.48
N ASP A 206 4.76 -16.04 8.08
CA ASP A 206 5.59 -16.77 9.03
C ASP A 206 6.40 -15.77 9.88
N PRO A 207 6.43 -15.94 11.22
CA PRO A 207 7.17 -15.04 12.08
C PRO A 207 8.64 -15.01 11.66
N ALA A 208 9.18 -13.79 11.56
CA ALA A 208 10.57 -13.62 11.19
C ALA A 208 11.46 -14.32 12.24
N PRO A 209 12.50 -15.06 11.82
CA PRO A 209 13.42 -15.69 12.76
C PRO A 209 14.01 -14.65 13.72
N HIS A 210 13.88 -14.89 15.02
CA HIS A 210 14.29 -13.95 16.06
C HIS A 210 15.56 -14.43 16.78
N GLY A 211 16.46 -13.49 17.09
CA GLY A 211 17.65 -13.75 17.90
C GLY A 211 18.56 -14.84 17.29
N TRP A 212 18.83 -15.88 18.07
CA TRP A 212 19.70 -17.00 17.69
C TRP A 212 19.09 -17.94 16.63
N ASP A 213 17.76 -17.92 16.46
CA ASP A 213 17.08 -18.77 15.48
C ASP A 213 17.42 -18.38 14.04
N VAL A 214 17.99 -17.19 13.82
CA VAL A 214 18.55 -16.77 12.51
C VAL A 214 19.63 -17.74 12.01
N PHE A 215 20.36 -18.41 12.90
CA PHE A 215 21.45 -19.34 12.56
C PHE A 215 21.04 -20.82 12.57
N ASN A 216 19.75 -21.12 12.74
CA ASN A 216 19.24 -22.48 12.75
C ASN A 216 19.40 -23.15 11.36
N GLN A 217 19.49 -24.47 11.32
CA GLN A 217 19.54 -25.22 10.06
C GLN A 217 18.31 -24.93 9.17
N LYS A 218 17.13 -24.75 9.77
CA LYS A 218 15.89 -24.42 9.05
C LYS A 218 15.96 -23.06 8.35
N THR A 219 16.53 -22.04 8.98
CA THR A 219 16.65 -20.70 8.38
C THR A 219 17.71 -20.67 7.29
N LEU A 220 18.84 -21.37 7.49
CA LEU A 220 19.87 -21.56 6.47
C LEU A 220 19.30 -22.29 5.24
N TYR A 221 18.51 -23.33 5.46
CA TYR A 221 17.80 -24.04 4.39
C TYR A 221 16.80 -23.12 3.66
N ASN A 222 15.98 -22.36 4.39
CA ASN A 222 15.05 -21.41 3.79
C ASN A 222 15.76 -20.32 2.98
N ALA A 223 16.91 -19.84 3.45
CA ALA A 223 17.74 -18.89 2.72
C ALA A 223 18.31 -19.51 1.44
N HIS A 224 18.76 -20.78 1.50
CA HIS A 224 19.19 -21.53 0.32
C HIS A 224 18.04 -21.72 -0.68
N LYS A 225 16.85 -22.14 -0.22
CA LYS A 225 15.65 -22.30 -1.05
C LYS A 225 15.24 -21.01 -1.76
N LYS A 226 15.33 -19.87 -1.08
CA LYS A 226 15.09 -18.55 -1.70
C LYS A 226 16.14 -18.20 -2.74
N ARG A 227 17.40 -18.61 -2.53
CA ARG A 227 18.47 -18.41 -3.51
C ARG A 227 18.20 -19.22 -4.77
N THR A 228 17.88 -20.51 -4.63
CA THR A 228 17.65 -21.40 -5.78
C THR A 228 16.47 -20.96 -6.63
N GLN A 229 15.45 -20.33 -6.04
CA GLN A 229 14.34 -19.73 -6.80
C GLN A 229 14.75 -18.58 -7.72
N ASN A 230 15.84 -17.88 -7.40
CA ASN A 230 16.32 -16.75 -8.19
C ASN A 230 17.32 -17.17 -9.29
N ILE A 231 17.78 -18.42 -9.29
CA ILE A 231 18.73 -18.92 -10.28
C ILE A 231 17.97 -19.22 -11.56
N GLN A 232 18.28 -18.48 -12.63
CA GLN A 232 17.77 -18.76 -13.97
C GLN A 232 18.58 -19.90 -14.59
N CYS A 233 17.91 -21.00 -14.95
CA CYS A 233 18.52 -22.12 -15.65
C CYS A 233 18.18 -22.01 -17.14
N ASP A 234 19.21 -21.88 -17.99
CA ASP A 234 19.03 -21.92 -19.44
C ASP A 234 18.99 -23.37 -19.91
N MET A 235 17.80 -23.82 -20.31
CA MET A 235 17.54 -25.18 -20.76
C MET A 235 18.22 -25.50 -22.09
N GLU A 236 18.46 -24.51 -22.95
CA GLU A 236 19.12 -24.73 -24.24
C GLU A 236 20.62 -25.00 -24.06
N ALA A 237 21.28 -24.17 -23.25
CA ALA A 237 22.67 -24.40 -22.88
C ALA A 237 22.87 -25.75 -22.18
N TYR A 238 21.91 -26.15 -21.33
CA TYR A 238 21.92 -27.46 -20.69
C TYR A 238 21.80 -28.61 -21.69
N ASN A 239 20.89 -28.52 -22.66
CA ASN A 239 20.72 -29.56 -23.67
C ASN A 239 21.97 -29.68 -24.59
N LYS A 240 22.58 -28.56 -24.98
CA LYS A 240 23.85 -28.57 -25.74
C LYS A 240 24.97 -29.28 -24.98
N ALA A 241 25.15 -28.92 -23.70
CA ALA A 241 26.15 -29.58 -22.85
C ALA A 241 25.88 -31.09 -22.67
N LYS A 242 24.60 -31.50 -22.68
CA LYS A 242 24.20 -32.90 -22.62
C LYS A 242 24.50 -33.68 -23.90
N GLU A 243 24.38 -33.05 -25.06
CA GLU A 243 24.71 -33.67 -26.36
C GLU A 243 26.23 -33.74 -26.59
N GLU A 244 26.97 -32.75 -26.10
CA GLU A 244 28.43 -32.68 -26.21
C GLU A 244 29.16 -33.72 -25.34
N ASP A 245 28.63 -34.05 -24.16
CA ASP A 245 29.25 -34.97 -23.21
C ASP A 245 28.51 -36.33 -23.14
N PRO A 246 29.09 -37.41 -23.70
CA PRO A 246 28.54 -38.76 -23.56
C PRO A 246 28.47 -39.25 -22.10
N GLU A 247 29.30 -38.70 -21.21
CA GLU A 247 29.34 -39.00 -19.77
C GLU A 247 28.73 -37.85 -18.96
N PHE A 248 27.66 -37.22 -19.47
CA PHE A 248 27.01 -36.08 -18.81
C PHE A 248 26.49 -36.42 -17.40
N TYR A 249 25.89 -37.61 -17.24
CA TYR A 249 25.43 -38.11 -15.95
C TYR A 249 26.54 -38.89 -15.27
N ARG A 250 27.40 -38.16 -14.54
CA ARG A 250 28.57 -38.74 -13.86
C ARG A 250 28.20 -39.37 -12.52
N GLU A 251 28.69 -40.57 -12.28
CA GLU A 251 28.61 -41.26 -10.98
C GLU A 251 29.69 -40.73 -10.02
N ALA A 252 29.50 -40.90 -8.70
CA ALA A 252 30.44 -40.42 -7.68
C ALA A 252 31.88 -40.96 -7.83
N SER A 253 32.05 -42.07 -8.56
CA SER A 253 33.35 -42.71 -8.84
C SER A 253 34.01 -42.26 -10.15
N SER A 254 33.42 -41.34 -10.92
CA SER A 254 33.99 -40.87 -12.20
C SER A 254 35.28 -40.06 -11.98
N LEU A 255 36.36 -40.43 -12.67
CA LEU A 255 37.69 -39.82 -12.58
C LEU A 255 37.80 -38.45 -13.31
N GLN A 256 36.73 -38.02 -13.97
CA GLN A 256 36.68 -36.76 -14.72
C GLN A 256 36.54 -35.52 -13.81
N TYR A 257 36.43 -35.70 -12.49
CA TYR A 257 36.42 -34.61 -11.51
C TYR A 257 37.70 -33.76 -11.63
N GLY A 258 37.53 -32.45 -11.83
CA GLY A 258 38.63 -31.48 -11.99
C GLY A 258 39.07 -31.19 -13.42
N LYS A 259 38.61 -31.95 -14.43
CA LYS A 259 38.85 -31.67 -15.86
C LYS A 259 37.73 -30.81 -16.48
N MET A 260 37.27 -29.78 -15.77
CA MET A 260 36.14 -28.96 -16.24
C MET A 260 36.55 -28.12 -17.46
N THR A 261 35.67 -28.04 -18.46
CA THR A 261 35.76 -27.02 -19.49
C THR A 261 35.67 -25.63 -18.86
N LYS A 262 36.37 -24.64 -19.43
CA LYS A 262 36.33 -23.27 -18.94
C LYS A 262 34.89 -22.78 -19.01
N THR A 263 34.30 -22.48 -17.86
CA THR A 263 32.95 -21.91 -17.78
C THR A 263 32.96 -20.57 -18.52
N PRO A 264 31.94 -20.25 -19.34
CA PRO A 264 31.90 -18.97 -20.04
C PRO A 264 31.91 -17.81 -19.04
N GLU A 265 32.58 -16.72 -19.42
CA GLU A 265 32.78 -15.54 -18.56
C GLU A 265 31.45 -14.93 -18.10
N GLU A 266 30.41 -14.96 -18.95
CA GLU A 266 29.07 -14.48 -18.62
C GLU A 266 28.46 -15.19 -17.38
N ASN A 267 28.68 -16.50 -17.26
CA ASN A 267 28.18 -17.26 -16.11
C ASN A 267 28.95 -16.90 -14.83
N ILE A 268 30.26 -16.62 -14.96
CA ILE A 268 31.11 -16.17 -13.85
C ILE A 268 30.62 -14.78 -13.40
N ASP A 269 30.35 -13.87 -14.32
CA ASP A 269 29.83 -12.53 -14.01
C ASP A 269 28.46 -12.59 -13.31
N ARG A 270 27.56 -13.50 -13.71
CA ARG A 270 26.30 -13.71 -12.99
C ARG A 270 26.52 -14.18 -11.56
N MET A 271 27.47 -15.10 -11.34
CA MET A 271 27.83 -15.56 -10.00
C MET A 271 28.40 -14.42 -9.16
N VAL A 272 29.31 -13.61 -9.72
CA VAL A 272 29.89 -12.46 -9.03
C VAL A 272 28.81 -11.44 -8.65
N LYS A 273 27.85 -11.16 -9.53
CA LYS A 273 26.70 -10.29 -9.22
C LYS A 273 25.86 -10.83 -8.06
N GLU A 274 25.56 -12.14 -8.03
CA GLU A 274 24.83 -12.76 -6.90
C GLU A 274 25.59 -12.62 -5.58
N LEU A 275 26.92 -12.78 -5.59
CA LEU A 275 27.76 -12.59 -4.42
C LEU A 275 27.76 -11.13 -3.95
N GLN A 276 27.86 -10.16 -4.86
CA GLN A 276 27.78 -8.74 -4.55
C GLN A 276 26.43 -8.36 -3.95
N ASP A 277 25.33 -8.85 -4.51
CA ASP A 277 23.98 -8.65 -3.99
C ASP A 277 23.82 -9.25 -2.58
N ARG A 278 24.42 -10.41 -2.35
CA ARG A 278 24.41 -11.06 -1.03
C ARG A 278 25.19 -10.24 0.00
N ASP A 279 26.34 -9.68 -0.37
CA ASP A 279 27.11 -8.83 0.51
C ASP A 279 26.40 -7.49 0.78
N ALA A 280 25.72 -6.91 -0.22
CA ALA A 280 24.86 -5.75 -0.03
C ALA A 280 23.71 -6.04 0.94
N LYS A 281 23.02 -7.18 0.78
CA LYS A 281 21.97 -7.63 1.70
C LYS A 281 22.51 -7.83 3.11
N ARG A 282 23.68 -8.46 3.27
CA ARG A 282 24.34 -8.64 4.57
C ARG A 282 24.66 -7.31 5.24
N LYS A 283 25.19 -6.32 4.50
CA LYS A 283 25.46 -4.97 5.02
C LYS A 283 24.18 -4.27 5.48
N SER A 284 23.07 -4.44 4.74
CA SER A 284 21.77 -3.85 5.09
C SER A 284 21.00 -4.58 6.21
N PHE A 285 21.47 -5.75 6.66
CA PHE A 285 20.81 -6.55 7.69
C PHE A 285 20.66 -5.81 9.03
N SER A 286 21.70 -5.05 9.42
CA SER A 286 21.64 -4.15 10.56
C SER A 286 21.20 -2.76 10.11
N ARG A 287 19.96 -2.38 10.43
CA ARG A 287 19.45 -1.05 10.09
C ARG A 287 19.73 -0.09 11.24
N ARG A 288 20.38 1.05 10.94
CA ARG A 288 20.54 2.14 11.92
C ARG A 288 19.17 2.71 12.26
N ARG A 289 18.84 2.79 13.55
CA ARG A 289 17.62 3.47 14.02
C ARG A 289 17.80 4.98 13.86
N LYS A 290 16.73 5.69 13.46
CA LYS A 290 16.75 7.15 13.32
C LYS A 290 17.03 7.78 14.69
N PHE A 291 17.96 8.74 14.73
CA PHE A 291 18.17 9.58 15.90
C PHE A 291 17.05 10.62 15.97
N HIS A 292 16.50 10.83 17.16
CA HIS A 292 15.46 11.82 17.41
C HIS A 292 16.07 12.85 18.38
N GLU A 293 16.20 14.08 17.92
CA GLU A 293 16.84 15.18 18.69
C GLU A 293 16.03 15.59 19.92
N GLU A 294 14.73 15.29 19.94
CA GLU A 294 13.83 15.54 21.07
C GLU A 294 14.08 14.59 22.25
N LYS A 295 14.83 13.50 22.07
CA LYS A 295 15.12 12.57 23.17
C LYS A 295 16.20 13.13 24.06
N ASP A 296 15.96 13.08 25.36
CA ASP A 296 16.96 13.42 26.37
C ASP A 296 18.24 12.62 26.16
N ILE A 297 19.35 13.33 26.06
CA ILE A 297 20.66 12.76 25.78
C ILE A 297 21.28 12.31 27.10
N ASP A 298 21.28 11.00 27.33
CA ASP A 298 21.83 10.35 28.54
C ASP A 298 23.34 10.04 28.43
N SER A 299 23.98 10.43 27.33
CA SER A 299 25.33 9.98 26.97
C SER A 299 26.20 11.08 26.38
N ILE A 300 27.48 11.09 26.79
CA ILE A 300 28.49 12.07 26.37
C ILE A 300 29.19 11.64 25.06
N ASN A 301 29.28 10.34 24.79
CA ASN A 301 29.94 9.80 23.58
C ASN A 301 29.13 8.64 22.96
N ASP A 302 29.34 8.35 21.67
CA ASP A 302 28.64 7.29 20.93
C ASP A 302 28.80 5.90 21.56
N ARG A 303 29.98 5.61 22.13
CA ARG A 303 30.26 4.32 22.78
C ARG A 303 29.42 4.18 24.06
N ASN A 304 29.23 5.27 24.78
CA ASN A 304 28.42 5.36 25.99
C ASN A 304 26.93 5.30 25.63
N GLU A 305 26.49 5.96 24.56
CA GLU A 305 25.12 5.83 24.04
C GLU A 305 24.80 4.36 23.71
N HIS A 306 25.74 3.67 23.06
CA HIS A 306 25.61 2.23 22.80
C HIS A 306 25.61 1.38 24.07
N PHE A 307 26.35 1.76 25.10
CA PHE A 307 26.39 1.10 26.39
C PHE A 307 25.08 1.31 27.17
N ASN A 308 24.60 2.55 27.30
CA ASN A 308 23.31 2.89 27.90
C ASN A 308 22.17 2.14 27.19
N LYS A 309 22.14 2.15 25.85
CA LYS A 309 21.17 1.35 25.06
C LYS A 309 21.27 -0.16 25.33
N LYS A 310 22.42 -0.69 25.73
CA LYS A 310 22.59 -2.11 26.10
C LYS A 310 22.04 -2.37 27.50
N ILE A 311 22.31 -1.48 28.45
CA ILE A 311 21.78 -1.54 29.82
C ILE A 311 20.25 -1.43 29.80
N GLU A 312 19.70 -0.47 29.07
CA GLU A 312 18.24 -0.31 28.89
C GLU A 312 17.58 -1.57 28.31
N ARG A 313 18.23 -2.26 27.37
CA ARG A 313 17.71 -3.52 26.82
C ARG A 313 17.71 -4.68 27.82
N ALA A 314 18.66 -4.72 28.73
CA ALA A 314 18.80 -5.81 29.69
C ALA A 314 18.01 -5.55 30.99
N PHE A 315 18.10 -4.33 31.51
CA PHE A 315 17.59 -3.95 32.83
C PHE A 315 16.39 -3.01 32.78
N GLY A 316 16.11 -2.38 31.63
CA GLY A 316 15.02 -1.40 31.52
C GLY A 316 13.66 -1.95 31.94
N LYS A 317 13.39 -3.25 31.73
CA LYS A 317 12.17 -3.91 32.23
C LYS A 317 12.05 -3.91 33.75
N TYR A 318 13.17 -4.00 34.47
CA TYR A 318 13.22 -4.09 35.93
C TYR A 318 13.39 -2.72 36.60
N THR A 319 13.89 -1.72 35.87
CA THR A 319 14.17 -0.37 36.40
C THR A 319 13.10 0.67 36.04
N LEU A 320 11.95 0.26 35.49
CA LEU A 320 10.87 1.17 35.11
C LEU A 320 10.36 2.02 36.28
N GLU A 321 10.18 1.40 37.45
CA GLU A 321 9.69 2.11 38.65
C GLU A 321 10.70 3.16 39.12
N ILE A 322 11.99 2.81 39.14
CA ILE A 322 13.07 3.72 39.49
C ILE A 322 13.12 4.90 38.52
N LYS A 323 12.98 4.64 37.22
CA LYS A 323 12.96 5.69 36.19
C LYS A 323 11.75 6.62 36.35
N ASN A 324 10.56 6.06 36.56
CA ASN A 324 9.35 6.84 36.79
C ASN A 324 9.45 7.70 38.06
N ASN A 325 10.09 7.19 39.12
CA ASN A 325 10.31 7.94 40.36
C ASN A 325 11.31 9.09 40.17
N LEU A 326 12.33 8.90 39.33
CA LEU A 326 13.26 9.98 38.95
C LEU A 326 12.55 11.07 38.14
N GLU A 327 11.71 10.69 37.17
CA GLU A 327 10.91 11.62 36.36
C GLU A 327 9.85 12.36 37.19
N ARG A 328 9.32 11.73 38.25
CA ARG A 328 8.38 12.34 39.22
C ARG A 328 9.07 13.13 40.33
N GLY A 329 10.40 13.16 40.38
CA GLY A 329 11.17 13.93 41.35
C GLY A 329 11.28 13.28 42.73
N THR A 330 11.88 12.08 42.82
CA THR A 330 12.38 11.42 44.06
C THR A 330 11.45 11.44 45.30
N ALA A 331 10.16 11.68 45.13
CA ALA A 331 9.19 11.64 46.21
C ALA A 331 8.83 10.18 46.48
N LEU A 332 9.11 9.71 47.70
CA LEU A 332 8.60 8.43 48.18
C LEU A 332 7.07 8.51 48.27
N PRO A 333 6.33 7.44 47.92
CA PRO A 333 4.92 7.36 48.25
C PRO A 333 4.78 7.27 49.78
N ASP A 334 3.99 8.17 50.37
CA ASP A 334 3.55 8.08 51.78
C ASP A 334 2.72 6.81 52.03
#